data_AF-A0A3B5BIG6-F1
#
_entry.id   AF-A0A3B5BIG6-F1
#
_cell.length_a   1.000
_cell.length_b   1.000
_cell.length_c   1.000
_cell.angle_alpha   90.00
_cell.angle_beta   90.00
_cell.angle_gamma   90.00
#
_symmetry.space_group_name_H-M   'P 1'
#
loop_
_entity.id
_entity.type
_entity.pdbx_description
1 polymer ?
#
loop_
_entity_poly.entity_id
_entity_poly.type
_entity_poly.pdbx_seq_one_letter_code
_entity_poly.pdbx_strand_id
1 'polypeptide(L)'
;MSISSDEVNFLVYRYLQESGFSHSAFTFGIESHISQSNINGALVPPAALISIIQKGLQYVEAEVSINEDGTLFDGRPIESLSLIDAVMPDVVQTRQQAYRDKMAQQQAAASAPASATGGSIAGNAKNGENTANGEENGAHALANNHADLMEVDGDVEIPQNKAMVLRGHESEVFICAWNPVSDLLASG
;
A
#
# COMPACT_ATOMS: atom_id res chain seq x y z
N MET A 1 -2.66 2.53 22.45
CA MET A 1 -1.30 2.56 21.87
C MET A 1 -1.07 3.97 21.37
N SER A 2 0.06 4.60 21.69
CA SER A 2 0.40 5.94 21.20
C SER A 2 1.56 5.82 20.23
N ILE A 3 1.45 6.46 19.06
CA ILE A 3 2.51 6.57 18.06
C ILE A 3 3.14 7.96 18.18
N SER A 4 4.47 8.04 18.11
CA SER A 4 5.23 9.29 18.12
C SER A 4 5.64 9.74 16.72
N SER A 5 5.88 11.04 16.55
CA SER A 5 6.36 11.60 15.28
C SER A 5 7.71 11.01 14.88
N ASP A 6 8.61 10.76 15.83
CA ASP A 6 9.91 10.16 15.59
C ASP A 6 9.80 8.75 14.98
N GLU A 7 8.87 7.93 15.49
CA GLU A 7 8.62 6.59 14.96
C GLU A 7 8.09 6.63 13.52
N VAL A 8 7.15 7.52 13.24
CA VAL A 8 6.60 7.72 11.90
C VAL A 8 7.68 8.22 10.95
N ASN A 9 8.42 9.25 11.35
CA ASN A 9 9.52 9.81 10.55
C ASN A 9 10.57 8.76 10.25
N PHE A 10 10.95 7.93 11.23
CA PHE A 10 11.94 6.87 11.02
C PHE A 10 11.47 5.83 10.00
N LEU A 11 10.20 5.43 10.07
CA LEU A 11 9.62 4.50 9.10
C LEU A 11 9.53 5.10 7.70
N VAL A 12 9.18 6.39 7.57
CA VAL A 12 9.19 7.11 6.29
C VAL A 12 10.60 7.23 5.73
N TYR A 13 11.58 7.64 6.53
CA TYR A 13 12.98 7.75 6.14
C TYR A 13 13.52 6.40 5.62
N ARG A 14 13.26 5.31 6.35
CA ARG A 14 13.65 3.95 5.95
C ARG A 14 12.98 3.53 4.65
N TYR A 15 11.69 3.80 4.47
CA TYR A 15 10.99 3.53 3.22
C TYR A 15 11.61 4.28 2.03
N LEU A 16 11.97 5.55 2.20
CA LEU A 16 12.61 6.34 1.14
C LEU A 16 13.97 5.74 0.75
N GLN A 17 14.77 5.30 1.73
CA GLN A 17 16.04 4.62 1.48
C GLN A 17 15.84 3.28 0.75
N GLU A 18 14.93 2.45 1.25
CA GLU A 18 14.65 1.11 0.71
C GLU A 18 14.06 1.15 -0.71
N SER A 19 13.35 2.23 -1.05
CA SER A 19 12.79 2.45 -2.38
C SER A 19 13.74 3.13 -3.37
N GLY A 20 14.95 3.50 -2.93
CA GLY A 20 15.95 4.17 -3.78
C GLY A 20 15.73 5.67 -3.99
N PHE A 21 14.87 6.32 -3.20
CA PHE A 21 14.63 7.77 -3.29
C PHE A 21 15.73 8.57 -2.56
N SER A 22 16.96 8.51 -3.07
CA SER A 22 18.15 9.05 -2.40
C SER A 22 18.06 10.53 -2.05
N HIS A 23 17.60 11.38 -2.98
CA HIS A 23 17.46 12.82 -2.74
C HIS A 23 16.39 13.12 -1.69
N SER A 24 15.24 12.45 -1.76
CA SER A 24 14.17 12.62 -0.78
C SER A 24 14.59 12.12 0.60
N ALA A 25 15.26 10.97 0.68
CA ALA A 25 15.78 10.44 1.94
C ALA A 25 16.81 11.39 2.57
N PHE A 26 17.69 12.00 1.76
CA PHE A 26 18.65 12.98 2.23
C PHE A 26 17.96 14.21 2.82
N THR A 27 17.10 14.89 2.05
CA THR A 27 16.39 16.09 2.50
C THR A 27 15.54 15.80 3.72
N PHE A 28 14.74 14.72 3.66
CA PHE A 28 13.87 14.31 4.76
C PHE A 28 14.66 13.95 6.01
N GLY A 29 15.81 13.28 5.88
CA GLY A 29 16.65 12.92 7.03
C GLY A 29 17.16 14.14 7.79
N ILE A 30 17.47 15.23 7.08
CA ILE A 30 17.88 16.51 7.69
C ILE A 30 16.67 17.24 8.29
N GLU A 31 15.59 17.40 7.53
CA GLU A 31 14.40 18.16 7.93
C GLU A 31 13.66 17.52 9.12
N SER A 32 13.60 16.18 9.16
CA SER A 32 13.00 15.42 10.26
C SER A 32 13.92 15.22 11.47
N HIS A 33 15.17 15.71 11.40
CA HIS A 33 16.20 15.51 12.42
C HIS A 33 16.36 14.03 12.83
N ILE A 34 16.38 13.12 11.85
CA ILE A 34 16.33 11.68 12.14
C ILE A 34 17.52 11.18 12.97
N SER A 35 18.67 11.84 12.87
CA SER A 35 19.87 11.53 13.66
C SER A 35 19.72 11.85 15.16
N GLN A 36 18.74 12.67 15.54
CA GLN A 36 18.42 12.99 16.94
C GLN A 36 17.36 12.05 17.51
N SER A 37 16.74 11.21 16.68
CA SER A 37 15.78 10.21 17.11
C SER A 37 16.47 9.13 17.97
N ASN A 38 15.80 8.69 19.03
CA ASN A 38 16.29 7.59 19.90
C ASN A 38 16.01 6.18 19.33
N ILE A 39 15.74 6.07 18.02
CA ILE A 39 15.35 4.81 17.38
C ILE A 39 16.59 4.05 16.90
N ASN A 40 16.72 2.79 17.33
CA ASN A 40 17.76 1.90 16.84
C ASN A 40 17.35 1.27 15.50
N GLY A 41 17.94 1.77 14.42
CA GLY A 41 17.66 1.30 13.06
C GLY A 41 17.94 -0.18 12.80
N ALA A 42 18.80 -0.83 13.59
CA ALA A 42 19.10 -2.26 13.45
C ALA A 42 17.92 -3.16 13.89
N LEU A 43 17.01 -2.64 14.71
CA LEU A 43 15.82 -3.37 15.16
C LEU A 43 14.64 -3.21 14.19
N VAL A 44 14.71 -2.25 13.27
CA VAL A 44 13.64 -1.97 12.32
C VAL A 44 13.86 -2.81 11.05
N PRO A 45 13.02 -3.83 10.78
CA PRO A 45 13.19 -4.69 9.62
C PRO A 45 12.95 -3.94 8.31
N PRO A 46 13.44 -4.45 7.16
CA PRO A 46 13.09 -3.92 5.86
C PRO A 46 11.58 -3.94 5.61
N ALA A 47 11.07 -2.99 4.83
CA ALA A 47 9.66 -2.84 4.49
C ALA A 47 8.72 -2.70 5.71
N ALA A 48 9.23 -2.22 6.85
CA ALA A 48 8.44 -2.06 8.07
C ALA A 48 7.24 -1.12 7.88
N LEU A 49 7.43 0.02 7.20
CA LEU A 49 6.34 0.97 6.92
C LEU A 49 5.22 0.30 6.11
N ILE A 50 5.58 -0.36 5.01
CA ILE A 50 4.64 -1.04 4.12
C ILE A 50 3.90 -2.15 4.88
N SER A 51 4.62 -2.93 5.69
CA SER A 51 4.04 -4.01 6.50
C SER A 51 3.01 -3.49 7.50
N ILE A 52 3.29 -2.36 8.16
CA ILE A 52 2.36 -1.74 9.11
C ILE A 52 1.13 -1.20 8.37
N ILE A 53 1.32 -0.55 7.21
CA ILE A 53 0.22 -0.06 6.37
C ILE A 53 -0.69 -1.22 5.91
N GLN A 54 -0.11 -2.33 5.46
CA GLN A 54 -0.86 -3.52 5.07
C GLN A 54 -1.66 -4.12 6.24
N LYS A 55 -1.05 -4.18 7.43
CA LYS A 55 -1.76 -4.62 8.65
C LYS A 55 -2.86 -3.64 9.04
N GLY A 56 -2.65 -2.33 8.88
CA GLY A 56 -3.67 -1.31 9.09
C GLY A 56 -4.85 -1.48 8.15
N LEU A 57 -4.60 -1.78 6.87
CA LEU A 57 -5.65 -2.07 5.88
C LEU A 57 -6.46 -3.30 6.26
N GLN A 58 -5.80 -4.40 6.64
CA GLN A 58 -6.47 -5.62 7.13
C GLN A 58 -7.27 -5.37 8.41
N TYR A 59 -6.78 -4.49 9.27
CA TYR A 59 -7.49 -4.09 10.49
C TYR A 59 -8.79 -3.33 10.14
N VAL A 60 -8.75 -2.39 9.19
CA VAL A 60 -9.95 -1.71 8.69
C VAL A 60 -10.93 -2.70 8.05
N GLU A 61 -10.44 -3.65 7.24
CA GLU A 61 -11.27 -4.73 6.69
C GLU A 61 -11.95 -5.56 7.79
N ALA A 62 -11.19 -5.90 8.84
CA ALA A 62 -11.72 -6.64 9.98
C ALA A 62 -12.82 -5.85 10.70
N GLU A 63 -12.61 -4.56 10.98
CA GLU A 63 -13.62 -3.70 11.62
C GLU A 63 -14.92 -3.59 10.81
N VAL A 64 -14.83 -3.62 9.47
CA VAL A 64 -16.01 -3.61 8.59
C VAL A 64 -16.70 -4.99 8.54
N SER A 65 -15.95 -6.07 8.71
CA SER A 65 -16.43 -7.46 8.56
C SER A 65 -16.98 -8.10 9.84
N ILE A 66 -16.69 -7.52 11.01
CA ILE A 66 -17.15 -8.03 12.32
C ILE A 66 -18.55 -7.48 12.62
N ASN A 67 -19.44 -8.38 13.02
CA ASN A 67 -20.79 -8.03 13.45
C ASN A 67 -20.83 -7.46 14.87
N GLU A 68 -21.93 -6.79 15.24
CA GLU A 68 -22.17 -6.31 16.61
C GLU A 68 -22.20 -7.46 17.65
N ASP A 69 -22.44 -8.70 17.22
CA ASP A 69 -22.43 -9.92 18.04
C ASP A 69 -21.06 -10.63 18.09
N GLY A 70 -20.04 -10.09 17.41
CA GLY A 70 -18.69 -10.63 17.34
C GLY A 70 -18.51 -11.82 16.40
N THR A 71 -19.54 -12.21 15.65
CA THR A 71 -19.42 -13.25 14.62
C THR A 71 -18.76 -12.69 13.35
N LEU A 72 -17.93 -13.51 12.70
CA LEU A 72 -17.32 -13.20 11.41
C LEU A 72 -18.28 -13.57 10.28
N PHE A 73 -18.30 -12.78 9.21
CA PHE A 73 -19.04 -13.11 8.00
C PHE A 73 -18.51 -14.42 7.39
N ASP A 74 -19.37 -15.45 7.35
CA ASP A 74 -19.00 -16.78 6.90
C ASP A 74 -18.98 -16.84 5.34
N GLY A 75 -17.80 -16.61 4.76
CA GLY A 75 -17.41 -17.33 3.55
C GLY A 75 -17.64 -16.70 2.17
N ARG A 76 -17.76 -15.38 2.01
CA ARG A 76 -17.43 -14.77 0.69
C ARG A 76 -16.14 -13.97 0.79
N PRO A 77 -15.25 -14.06 -0.22
CA PRO A 77 -14.03 -13.27 -0.25
C PRO A 77 -14.42 -11.80 -0.10
N ILE A 78 -13.90 -11.17 0.94
CA ILE A 78 -13.96 -9.74 1.14
C ILE A 78 -13.39 -9.12 -0.14
N GLU A 79 -14.15 -8.27 -0.82
CA GLU A 79 -13.55 -7.43 -1.85
C GLU A 79 -12.51 -6.59 -1.15
N SER A 80 -11.23 -6.87 -1.43
CA SER A 80 -10.10 -6.19 -0.80
C SER A 80 -10.30 -4.68 -0.85
N LEU A 81 -10.24 -4.04 0.31
CA LEU A 81 -10.22 -2.58 0.40
C LEU A 81 -8.93 -2.10 -0.24
N SER A 82 -9.03 -1.10 -1.11
CA SER A 82 -7.83 -0.41 -1.55
C SER A 82 -7.33 0.49 -0.41
N LEU A 83 -6.02 0.76 -0.37
CA LEU A 83 -5.46 1.64 0.66
C LEU A 83 -6.08 3.05 0.58
N ILE A 84 -6.45 3.51 -0.61
CA ILE A 84 -7.09 4.82 -0.80
C ILE A 84 -8.53 4.84 -0.27
N ASP A 85 -9.28 3.75 -0.45
CA ASP A 85 -10.64 3.65 0.10
C ASP A 85 -10.59 3.60 1.63
N ALA A 86 -9.60 2.90 2.19
CA ALA A 86 -9.48 2.72 3.64
C ALA A 86 -9.19 4.01 4.41
N VAL A 87 -8.62 5.03 3.75
CA VAL A 87 -8.39 6.35 4.36
C VAL A 87 -9.57 7.31 4.18
N MET A 88 -10.63 6.90 3.48
CA MET A 88 -11.83 7.72 3.24
C MET A 88 -13.00 7.26 4.12
N PRO A 89 -13.39 8.02 5.17
CA PRO A 89 -14.43 7.62 6.12
C PRO A 89 -15.78 7.30 5.47
N ASP A 90 -16.22 8.14 4.52
CA ASP A 90 -17.51 7.98 3.85
C ASP A 90 -17.57 6.71 2.98
N VAL A 91 -16.44 6.35 2.36
CA VAL A 91 -16.31 5.14 1.54
C VAL A 91 -16.36 3.91 2.44
N VAL A 92 -15.62 3.94 3.55
CA VAL A 92 -15.63 2.87 4.56
C VAL A 92 -17.04 2.67 5.12
N GLN A 93 -17.75 3.75 5.47
CA GLN A 93 -19.11 3.70 5.99
C GLN A 93 -20.12 3.16 4.98
N THR A 94 -20.04 3.60 3.71
CA THR A 94 -20.89 3.10 2.64
C THR A 94 -20.69 1.60 2.43
N ARG A 95 -19.43 1.15 2.47
CA ARG A 95 -19.09 -0.28 2.37
C ARG A 95 -19.66 -1.06 3.55
N GLN A 96 -19.52 -0.55 4.77
CA GLN A 96 -20.07 -1.15 5.99
C GLN A 96 -21.60 -1.30 5.91
N GLN A 97 -22.31 -0.28 5.41
CA GLN A 97 -23.76 -0.35 5.18
C GLN A 97 -24.12 -1.40 4.13
N ALA A 98 -23.42 -1.45 3.00
CA ALA A 98 -23.64 -2.47 1.98
C ALA A 98 -23.43 -3.89 2.52
N TYR A 99 -22.47 -4.09 3.44
CA TYR A 99 -22.28 -5.37 4.12
C TYR A 99 -23.45 -5.70 5.07
N ARG A 100 -23.93 -4.73 5.86
CA ARG A 100 -25.11 -4.91 6.72
C ARG A 100 -26.37 -5.24 5.92
N ASP A 101 -26.59 -4.58 4.79
CA ASP A 101 -27.75 -4.84 3.93
C ASP A 101 -27.71 -6.24 3.32
N LYS A 102 -26.54 -6.67 2.83
CA LYS A 102 -26.32 -8.05 2.35
C LYS A 102 -26.59 -9.09 3.44
N MET A 103 -26.22 -8.81 4.68
CA MET A 103 -26.49 -9.68 5.83
C MET A 103 -27.99 -9.78 6.15
N ALA A 104 -28.70 -8.65 6.19
CA ALA A 104 -30.13 -8.61 6.44
C ALA A 104 -30.91 -9.42 5.38
N GLN A 105 -30.48 -9.36 4.11
CA GLN A 105 -31.02 -10.20 3.04
C GLN A 105 -30.75 -11.69 3.27
N GLN A 106 -29.56 -12.07 3.75
CA GLN A 106 -29.19 -13.47 3.97
C GLN A 106 -29.92 -14.10 5.18
N GLN A 107 -30.16 -13.33 6.25
CA GLN A 107 -30.98 -13.76 7.39
C GLN A 107 -32.49 -13.83 7.05
N ALA A 108 -32.99 -12.94 6.19
CA ALA A 108 -34.37 -13.00 5.70
C ALA A 108 -34.62 -14.24 4.81
N ALA A 109 -33.61 -14.66 4.04
CA ALA A 109 -33.67 -15.89 3.24
C ALA A 109 -33.63 -17.17 4.09
N ALA A 110 -32.97 -17.14 5.26
CA ALA A 110 -32.90 -18.25 6.20
C ALA A 110 -34.13 -18.40 7.12
N SER A 111 -35.03 -17.40 7.14
CA SER A 111 -36.24 -17.37 7.99
C SER A 111 -37.55 -17.59 7.22
N ALA A 112 -37.49 -17.95 5.93
CA ALA A 112 -38.66 -18.47 5.22
C ALA A 112 -39.12 -19.79 5.87
N PRO A 113 -40.40 -19.95 6.25
CA PRO A 113 -40.87 -21.18 6.86
C PRO A 113 -40.77 -22.31 5.85
N ALA A 114 -39.97 -23.33 6.17
CA ALA A 114 -40.04 -24.61 5.49
C ALA A 114 -41.41 -25.23 5.77
N SER A 115 -42.36 -25.01 4.86
CA SER A 115 -43.54 -25.86 4.75
C SER A 115 -43.07 -27.26 4.35
N ALA A 116 -43.14 -28.18 5.32
CA ALA A 116 -42.87 -29.58 5.12
C ALA A 116 -43.85 -30.19 4.12
N THR A 117 -43.35 -30.87 3.09
CA THR A 117 -43.94 -32.12 2.62
C THR A 117 -42.82 -33.02 2.08
N GLY A 118 -42.64 -34.15 2.74
CA GLY A 118 -41.46 -35.01 2.63
C GLY A 118 -41.40 -35.91 1.39
N GLY A 119 -40.23 -36.53 1.24
CA GLY A 119 -39.95 -37.62 0.32
C GLY A 119 -38.48 -38.05 0.41
N SER A 120 -38.25 -39.10 1.19
CA SER A 120 -37.05 -39.96 1.31
C SER A 120 -36.28 -40.18 -0.01
N ILE A 121 -34.95 -40.35 -0.02
CA ILE A 121 -34.23 -41.64 0.16
C ILE A 121 -32.72 -41.38 0.40
N ALA A 122 -32.13 -42.19 1.32
CA ALA A 122 -30.76 -42.72 1.48
C ALA A 122 -29.55 -41.99 0.83
N GLY A 123 -28.36 -41.90 1.43
CA GLY A 123 -27.76 -42.60 2.56
C GLY A 123 -26.23 -42.62 2.38
N ASN A 124 -25.52 -42.38 3.48
CA ASN A 124 -24.13 -42.70 3.81
C ASN A 124 -22.92 -42.03 3.15
N ALA A 125 -22.08 -41.51 4.07
CA ALA A 125 -20.75 -40.92 3.98
C ALA A 125 -19.62 -41.89 3.62
N LYS A 126 -18.49 -41.36 3.09
CA LYS A 126 -17.19 -41.21 3.80
C LYS A 126 -16.07 -40.70 2.86
N ASN A 127 -15.19 -39.88 3.44
CA ASN A 127 -13.76 -39.61 3.12
C ASN A 127 -13.34 -39.50 1.65
N GLY A 128 -12.70 -38.43 1.18
CA GLY A 128 -11.64 -37.66 1.83
C GLY A 128 -10.34 -37.94 1.09
N GLU A 129 -9.85 -36.97 0.31
CA GLU A 129 -8.43 -36.82 -0.02
C GLU A 129 -8.20 -35.51 -0.78
N ASN A 130 -7.59 -34.56 -0.06
CA ASN A 130 -6.78 -33.49 -0.62
C ASN A 130 -5.50 -34.11 -1.18
N THR A 131 -5.22 -33.87 -2.46
CA THR A 131 -3.84 -33.86 -2.97
C THR A 131 -3.69 -32.67 -3.91
N ALA A 132 -3.40 -31.50 -3.32
CA ALA A 132 -2.75 -30.41 -4.00
C ALA A 132 -1.23 -30.61 -3.83
N ASN A 133 -0.59 -31.27 -4.79
CA ASN A 133 0.84 -31.12 -5.06
C ASN A 133 0.98 -29.90 -6.00
N GLY A 134 1.85 -28.90 -5.82
CA GLY A 134 3.04 -28.82 -4.98
C GLY A 134 4.31 -29.20 -5.73
N GLU A 135 4.73 -28.41 -6.73
CA GLU A 135 6.09 -28.37 -7.31
C GLU A 135 6.35 -26.89 -7.71
N GLU A 136 7.08 -26.09 -6.94
CA GLU A 136 8.54 -26.01 -6.76
C GLU A 136 9.28 -25.24 -7.89
N ASN A 137 10.00 -24.20 -7.48
CA ASN A 137 11.23 -23.63 -8.06
C ASN A 137 11.21 -22.97 -9.45
N GLY A 138 11.32 -21.63 -9.40
CA GLY A 138 11.91 -20.82 -10.47
C GLY A 138 12.82 -19.74 -9.87
N ALA A 139 14.08 -20.08 -9.66
CA ALA A 139 15.13 -19.19 -9.20
C ALA A 139 15.36 -18.06 -10.23
N HIS A 140 15.04 -16.81 -9.88
CA HIS A 140 15.55 -15.65 -10.62
C HIS A 140 16.95 -15.33 -10.09
N ALA A 141 17.96 -15.77 -10.83
CA ALA A 141 19.35 -15.41 -10.60
C ALA A 141 19.51 -13.88 -10.74
N LEU A 142 19.95 -13.21 -9.67
CA LEU A 142 20.38 -11.82 -9.73
C LEU A 142 21.73 -11.75 -10.46
N ALA A 143 21.71 -11.22 -11.68
CA ALA A 143 22.94 -10.80 -12.35
C ALA A 143 23.45 -9.52 -11.66
N ASN A 144 24.55 -9.67 -10.92
CA ASN A 144 25.26 -8.62 -10.23
C ASN A 144 26.05 -7.74 -11.23
N ASN A 145 25.36 -6.82 -11.92
CA ASN A 145 25.97 -5.87 -12.88
C ASN A 145 25.72 -4.42 -12.47
N HIS A 146 26.29 -3.96 -11.35
CA HIS A 146 26.54 -2.53 -11.20
C HIS A 146 27.71 -2.29 -10.24
N ALA A 147 28.92 -2.44 -10.77
CA ALA A 147 30.15 -1.95 -10.16
C ALA A 147 30.78 -0.84 -11.00
N ASP A 148 29.97 -0.15 -11.81
CA ASP A 148 30.44 0.99 -12.58
C ASP A 148 30.16 2.25 -11.75
N LEU A 149 31.22 2.85 -11.22
CA LEU A 149 31.22 4.25 -10.80
C LEU A 149 30.55 5.05 -11.93
N MET A 150 29.51 5.84 -11.63
CA MET A 150 29.02 6.82 -12.58
C MET A 150 30.18 7.75 -12.93
N GLU A 151 30.70 7.61 -14.15
CA GLU A 151 31.58 8.60 -14.74
C GLU A 151 30.78 9.91 -14.77
N VAL A 152 31.27 10.94 -14.07
CA VAL A 152 30.69 12.28 -14.12
C VAL A 152 30.89 12.75 -15.54
N ASP A 153 29.86 12.58 -16.38
CA ASP A 153 29.87 12.99 -17.77
C ASP A 153 30.21 14.50 -17.81
N GLY A 154 31.18 14.85 -18.66
CA GLY A 154 31.79 16.17 -18.72
C GLY A 154 30.79 17.28 -18.99
N ASP A 155 31.23 18.54 -18.80
CA ASP A 155 30.44 19.77 -18.99
C ASP A 155 29.40 19.65 -20.12
N VAL A 156 28.14 19.38 -19.75
CA VAL A 156 27.03 19.28 -20.70
C VAL A 156 26.70 20.70 -21.17
N GLU A 157 27.29 21.12 -22.28
CA GLU A 157 27.03 22.42 -22.87
C GLU A 157 25.67 22.42 -23.59
N ILE A 158 24.66 23.04 -22.97
CA ILE A 158 23.31 23.14 -23.55
C ILE A 158 23.29 24.24 -24.62
N PRO A 159 22.97 23.93 -25.89
CA PRO A 159 22.87 24.92 -26.96
C PRO A 159 21.82 26.00 -26.64
N GLN A 160 22.16 27.29 -26.85
CA GLN A 160 21.27 28.43 -26.54
C GLN A 160 19.91 28.39 -27.26
N ASN A 161 19.80 27.71 -28.40
CA ASN A 161 18.52 27.56 -29.10
C ASN A 161 17.56 26.57 -28.42
N LYS A 162 18.03 25.78 -27.45
CA LYS A 162 17.24 24.84 -26.67
C LYS A 162 16.83 25.37 -25.29
N ALA A 163 17.33 26.53 -24.89
CA ALA A 163 17.02 27.15 -23.61
C ALA A 163 16.51 28.59 -23.83
N MET A 164 15.35 28.91 -23.26
CA MET A 164 14.80 30.27 -23.28
C MET A 164 14.85 30.85 -21.87
N VAL A 165 15.61 31.92 -21.67
CA VAL A 165 15.67 32.62 -20.38
C VAL A 165 14.56 33.67 -20.34
N LEU A 166 13.60 33.47 -19.44
CA LEU A 166 12.55 34.45 -19.16
C LEU A 166 13.07 35.48 -18.14
N ARG A 167 12.89 36.77 -18.44
CA ARG A 167 13.30 37.88 -17.56
C ARG A 167 12.05 38.54 -16.96
N GLY A 168 12.09 38.89 -15.68
CA GLY A 168 10.96 39.55 -15.00
C GLY A 168 10.80 39.17 -13.51
N HIS A 169 11.48 38.13 -13.05
CA HIS A 169 11.56 37.80 -11.64
C HIS A 169 12.54 38.74 -10.93
N GLU A 170 12.09 39.41 -9.87
CA GLU A 170 12.91 40.29 -9.02
C GLU A 170 13.47 39.57 -7.78
N SER A 171 13.18 38.27 -7.64
CA SER A 171 13.56 37.42 -6.53
C SER A 171 14.11 36.09 -7.05
N GLU A 172 14.87 35.39 -6.20
CA GLU A 172 15.33 34.03 -6.44
C GLU A 172 14.13 33.09 -6.67
N VAL A 173 14.30 32.12 -7.57
CA VAL A 173 13.29 31.13 -7.90
C VAL A 173 13.97 29.75 -7.82
N PHE A 174 13.24 28.76 -7.29
CA PHE A 174 13.78 27.44 -6.89
C PHE A 174 12.92 26.26 -7.38
N ILE A 175 12.16 26.43 -8.45
CA ILE A 175 11.19 25.44 -8.92
C ILE A 175 11.55 24.89 -10.29
N CYS A 176 11.45 23.56 -10.44
CA CYS A 176 11.53 22.90 -11.73
C CYS A 176 10.19 22.23 -12.04
N ALA A 177 9.70 22.42 -13.27
CA ALA A 177 8.50 21.77 -13.78
C ALA A 177 8.80 21.13 -15.13
N TRP A 178 8.54 19.83 -15.25
CA TRP A 178 8.71 19.07 -16.49
C TRP A 178 7.35 18.84 -17.18
N ASN A 179 7.32 18.92 -18.50
CA ASN A 179 6.13 18.61 -19.28
C ASN A 179 6.07 17.11 -19.62
N PRO A 180 5.01 16.37 -19.24
CA PRO A 180 4.94 14.93 -19.46
C PRO A 180 4.73 14.47 -20.90
N VAL A 181 4.42 15.39 -21.83
CA VAL A 181 4.10 15.07 -23.22
C VAL A 181 5.19 15.56 -24.18
N SER A 182 5.97 16.56 -23.79
CA SER A 182 7.04 17.12 -24.61
C SER A 182 8.32 17.26 -23.79
N ASP A 183 9.46 17.07 -24.42
CA ASP A 183 10.78 17.21 -23.79
C ASP A 183 11.12 18.69 -23.48
N LEU A 184 10.41 19.27 -22.52
CA LEU A 184 10.52 20.64 -22.06
C LEU A 184 10.60 20.65 -20.54
N LEU A 185 11.63 21.33 -20.03
CA LEU A 185 11.83 21.60 -18.62
C LEU A 185 11.81 23.11 -18.41
N ALA A 186 11.00 23.58 -17.47
CA ALA A 186 11.04 24.95 -16.99
C ALA A 186 11.72 24.98 -15.63
N SER A 187 12.88 25.61 -15.54
CA SER A 187 13.52 25.97 -14.27
C SER A 187 13.26 27.46 -14.02
N GLY A 188 12.49 27.74 -12.97
CA GLY A 188 12.39 29.05 -12.36
C GLY A 188 13.38 29.08 -11.22
#